data_AF-M4C710-F1
#
_entry.id   AF-M4C710-F1
#
_cell.length_a   1.000
_cell.length_b   1.000
_cell.length_c   1.000
_cell.angle_alpha   90.00
_cell.angle_beta   90.00
_cell.angle_gamma   90.00
#
_symmetry.space_group_name_H-M   'P 1'
#
loop_
_entity.id
_entity.type
_entity.pdbx_description
1 polymer ?
#
loop_
_entity_poly.entity_id
_entity_poly.type
_entity_poly.pdbx_seq_one_letter_code
_entity_poly.pdbx_strand_id
1 'polypeptide(L)'
;MTALTRFTATLRDPKAPVEDRRLALRFIVHIIGDLHQPLHAGGGNDRGGNDVKVTWFGRATNLHSVWDSSMIEQRSLSYSELTDWLSRSITPEQTILWSQCDPQVWLRESIALRKTIYPADPALSWDYAYQHRTEIDGRLQRAGIRIAAYLNWLFEPAAPAPAKAR
;
A
#
# COMPACT_ATOMS: atom_id res chain seq x y z
N MET A 1 8.49 8.96 -4.37
CA MET A 1 9.57 8.87 -3.35
C MET A 1 9.82 10.19 -2.64
N THR A 2 10.01 11.30 -3.35
CA THR A 2 10.28 12.64 -2.76
C THR A 2 9.24 13.08 -1.72
N ALA A 3 7.95 12.83 -1.95
CA ALA A 3 6.88 13.21 -1.01
C ALA A 3 6.97 12.46 0.33
N LEU A 4 7.17 11.14 0.30
CA LEU A 4 7.33 10.34 1.52
C LEU A 4 8.53 10.82 2.34
N THR A 5 9.69 11.05 1.70
CA THR A 5 10.87 11.60 2.36
C THR A 5 10.60 12.97 3.01
N ARG A 6 9.88 13.86 2.31
CA ARG A 6 9.53 15.19 2.83
C ARG A 6 8.62 15.09 4.05
N PHE A 7 7.53 14.32 3.98
CA PHE A 7 6.63 14.16 5.13
C PHE A 7 7.31 13.48 6.31
N THR A 8 8.19 12.50 6.06
CA THR A 8 9.01 11.89 7.11
C THR A 8 9.90 12.92 7.81
N ALA A 9 10.53 13.82 7.06
CA ALA A 9 11.32 14.91 7.64
C ALA A 9 10.46 15.86 8.48
N THR A 10 9.30 16.28 7.97
CA THR A 10 8.35 17.13 8.72
C THR A 10 7.87 16.45 10.00
N LEU A 11 7.53 15.16 9.97
CA LEU A 11 7.02 14.45 11.14
C LEU A 11 8.08 14.29 12.24
N ARG A 12 9.35 14.13 11.85
CA ARG A 12 10.50 14.02 12.75
C ARG A 12 10.98 15.35 13.31
N ASP A 13 10.66 16.48 12.69
CA ASP A 13 11.09 17.79 13.17
C ASP A 13 10.28 18.23 14.41
N PRO A 14 10.88 18.30 15.60
CA PRO A 14 10.19 18.76 16.80
C PRO A 14 9.79 20.24 16.74
N LYS A 15 10.37 21.02 15.81
CA LYS A 15 10.06 22.44 15.61
C LYS A 15 8.93 22.67 14.60
N ALA A 16 8.52 21.63 13.85
CA ALA A 16 7.43 21.75 12.92
C ALA A 16 6.09 21.98 13.66
N PRO A 17 5.18 22.81 13.11
CA PRO A 17 3.84 23.00 13.66
C PRO A 17 3.11 21.66 13.84
N VAL A 18 2.31 21.55 14.92
CA VAL A 18 1.55 20.32 15.21
C VAL A 18 0.64 19.93 14.05
N GLU A 19 0.02 20.90 13.38
CA GLU A 19 -0.85 20.62 12.22
C GLU A 19 -0.06 20.06 11.03
N ASP A 20 1.14 20.56 10.78
CA ASP A 20 2.01 20.03 9.72
C ASP A 20 2.46 18.60 10.02
N ARG A 21 2.76 18.30 11.29
CA ARG A 21 3.09 16.95 11.74
C ARG A 21 1.89 16.00 11.61
N ARG A 22 0.69 16.44 11.96
CA ARG A 22 -0.56 15.66 11.77
C ARG A 22 -0.81 15.37 10.29
N LEU A 23 -0.64 16.38 9.45
CA LEU A 23 -0.77 16.25 8.00
C LEU A 23 0.26 15.27 7.44
N ALA A 24 1.52 15.40 7.86
CA ALA A 24 2.60 14.51 7.46
C ALA A 24 2.31 13.05 7.84
N LEU A 25 1.81 12.78 9.06
CA LEU A 25 1.43 11.44 9.48
C LEU A 25 0.35 10.84 8.57
N ARG A 26 -0.71 11.60 8.27
CA ARG A 26 -1.80 11.15 7.39
C ARG A 26 -1.27 10.81 5.99
N PHE A 27 -0.41 11.66 5.43
CA PHE A 27 0.19 11.41 4.12
C PHE A 27 1.16 10.24 4.11
N ILE A 28 1.94 10.02 5.18
CA ILE A 28 2.81 8.84 5.28
C ILE A 28 1.95 7.57 5.19
N VAL A 29 0.88 7.47 6.00
CA VAL A 29 -0.02 6.31 5.97
C VAL A 29 -0.62 6.11 4.58
N HIS A 30 -1.13 7.19 3.97
CA HIS A 30 -1.76 7.16 2.64
C HIS A 30 -0.77 6.73 1.54
N ILE A 31 0.40 7.37 1.47
CA ILE A 31 1.41 7.08 0.43
C ILE A 31 1.92 5.64 0.56
N ILE A 32 2.12 5.14 1.78
CA ILE A 32 2.54 3.74 1.94
C ILE A 32 1.44 2.79 1.47
N GLY A 33 0.16 3.11 1.74
CA GLY A 33 -0.98 2.39 1.18
C GLY A 33 -0.96 2.36 -0.35
N ASP A 34 -0.82 3.52 -1.00
CA ASP A 34 -0.80 3.64 -2.47
C ASP A 34 0.39 2.92 -3.09
N LEU A 35 1.56 2.91 -2.44
CA LEU A 35 2.72 2.14 -2.91
C LEU A 35 2.42 0.64 -2.97
N HIS A 36 1.39 0.17 -2.27
CA HIS A 36 0.92 -1.22 -2.33
C HIS A 36 -0.14 -1.48 -3.40
N GLN A 37 -0.73 -0.45 -4.00
CA GLN A 37 -1.66 -0.61 -5.12
C GLN A 37 -0.85 -0.71 -6.44
N PRO A 38 -0.88 -1.86 -7.16
CA PRO A 38 -0.04 -2.09 -8.33
C PRO A 38 -0.15 -1.04 -9.45
N LEU A 39 -1.34 -0.49 -9.66
CA LEU A 39 -1.64 0.50 -10.70
C LEU A 39 -1.24 1.93 -10.31
N HIS A 40 -0.92 2.20 -9.04
CA HIS A 40 -0.27 3.44 -8.60
C HIS A 40 1.25 3.40 -8.86
N ALA A 41 1.79 2.25 -9.24
CA ALA A 41 3.22 2.03 -9.46
C ALA A 41 3.58 1.89 -10.95
N GLY A 42 4.24 2.91 -11.50
CA GLY A 42 4.97 2.82 -12.76
C GLY A 42 4.53 3.81 -13.84
N GLY A 43 5.23 3.75 -14.97
CA GLY A 43 4.93 4.51 -16.18
C GLY A 43 4.11 3.67 -17.16
N GLY A 44 3.22 4.33 -17.89
CA GLY A 44 2.38 3.75 -18.93
C GLY A 44 1.50 4.84 -19.52
N ASN A 45 0.95 4.61 -20.70
CA ASN A 45 0.14 5.60 -21.40
C ASN A 45 -1.36 5.49 -21.09
N ASP A 46 -1.72 4.71 -20.05
CA ASP A 46 -3.10 4.40 -19.66
C ASP A 46 -3.51 5.02 -18.32
N ARG A 47 -2.68 5.96 -17.82
CA ARG A 47 -2.88 6.66 -16.55
C ARG A 47 -3.08 5.69 -15.37
N GLY A 48 -2.30 4.60 -15.34
CA GLY A 48 -2.38 3.59 -14.29
C GLY A 48 -3.67 2.77 -14.38
N GLY A 49 -4.08 2.35 -15.57
CA GLY A 49 -5.31 1.57 -15.77
C GLY A 49 -6.61 2.37 -15.80
N ASN A 50 -6.58 3.70 -15.62
CA ASN A 50 -7.78 4.55 -15.72
C ASN A 50 -8.37 4.59 -17.14
N ASP A 51 -7.51 4.46 -18.15
CA ASP A 51 -7.93 4.42 -19.56
C ASP A 51 -8.32 3.01 -20.03
N VAL A 52 -8.07 1.98 -19.22
CA VAL A 52 -8.47 0.60 -19.51
C VAL A 52 -9.93 0.41 -19.10
N LYS A 53 -10.83 0.54 -20.07
CA LYS A 53 -12.28 0.38 -19.86
C LYS A 53 -12.65 -1.09 -19.73
N VAL A 54 -13.37 -1.40 -18.66
CA VAL A 54 -13.83 -2.75 -18.32
C VAL A 54 -15.26 -2.69 -17.79
N THR A 55 -15.89 -3.85 -17.61
CA THR A 55 -17.09 -3.96 -16.77
C THR A 55 -16.76 -4.78 -15.53
N TRP A 56 -17.40 -4.46 -14.42
CA TRP A 56 -17.34 -5.23 -13.18
C TRP A 56 -18.76 -5.70 -12.86
N PHE A 57 -19.00 -7.00 -12.97
CA PHE A 57 -20.36 -7.59 -12.85
C PHE A 57 -21.38 -6.89 -13.76
N GLY A 58 -20.98 -6.62 -15.01
CA GLY A 58 -21.83 -5.97 -16.02
C GLY A 58 -21.97 -4.45 -15.89
N ARG A 59 -21.38 -3.82 -14.86
CA ARG A 59 -21.38 -2.35 -14.69
C ARG A 59 -20.10 -1.75 -15.27
N ALA A 60 -20.22 -0.75 -16.13
CA ALA A 60 -19.07 -0.08 -16.73
C ALA A 60 -18.19 0.62 -15.67
N THR A 61 -16.88 0.43 -15.78
CA THR A 61 -15.87 1.03 -14.90
C THR A 61 -14.51 1.05 -15.63
N ASN A 62 -13.41 1.20 -14.90
CA ASN A 62 -12.05 1.06 -15.40
C ASN A 62 -11.22 0.14 -14.48
N LEU A 63 -10.11 -0.38 -15.00
CA LEU A 63 -9.24 -1.30 -14.28
C LEU A 63 -8.71 -0.71 -12.96
N HIS A 64 -8.39 0.59 -12.93
CA HIS A 64 -7.91 1.27 -11.73
C HIS A 64 -8.94 1.18 -10.59
N SER A 65 -10.20 1.55 -10.87
CA SER A 65 -11.28 1.51 -9.89
C SER A 65 -11.61 0.09 -9.39
N VAL A 66 -11.40 -0.93 -10.23
CA VAL A 66 -11.58 -2.34 -9.82
C VAL A 66 -10.56 -2.73 -8.74
N TRP A 67 -9.30 -2.30 -8.89
CA TRP A 67 -8.23 -2.57 -7.93
C TRP A 67 -8.27 -1.66 -6.69
N ASP A 68 -8.63 -0.38 -6.86
CA ASP A 68 -8.75 0.56 -5.75
C ASP A 68 -9.89 0.21 -4.79
N SER A 69 -11.01 -0.30 -5.33
CA SER A 69 -12.25 -0.40 -4.54
C SER A 69 -13.06 -1.65 -4.85
N SER A 70 -13.39 -1.92 -6.12
CA SER A 70 -14.47 -2.88 -6.42
C SER A 70 -14.18 -4.31 -5.94
N MET A 71 -12.92 -4.79 -6.06
CA MET A 71 -12.55 -6.11 -5.54
C MET A 71 -12.60 -6.20 -4.01
N ILE A 72 -12.27 -5.11 -3.31
CA ILE A 72 -12.26 -5.04 -1.85
C ILE A 72 -13.71 -5.02 -1.35
N GLU A 73 -14.51 -4.09 -1.89
CA GLU A 73 -15.92 -3.88 -1.54
C GLU A 73 -16.81 -5.08 -1.87
N GLN A 74 -16.44 -5.89 -2.87
CA GLN A 74 -17.16 -7.12 -3.22
C GLN A 74 -17.32 -8.08 -2.04
N ARG A 75 -16.39 -8.09 -1.07
CA ARG A 75 -16.52 -8.91 0.14
C ARG A 75 -17.62 -8.43 1.09
N SER A 76 -18.08 -7.19 0.95
CA SER A 76 -19.09 -6.55 1.81
C SER A 76 -18.74 -6.60 3.29
N LEU A 77 -17.44 -6.56 3.63
CA LEU A 77 -16.94 -6.50 4.99
C LEU A 77 -16.70 -5.04 5.39
N SER A 78 -16.98 -4.69 6.63
CA SER A 78 -16.48 -3.44 7.22
C SER A 78 -14.96 -3.45 7.28
N TYR A 79 -14.34 -2.27 7.45
CA TYR A 79 -12.88 -2.18 7.54
C TYR A 79 -12.33 -2.99 8.72
N SER A 80 -13.05 -3.07 9.85
CA SER A 80 -12.66 -3.87 11.01
C SER A 80 -12.73 -5.36 10.72
N GLU A 81 -13.82 -5.83 10.11
CA GLU A 81 -13.96 -7.25 9.76
C GLU A 81 -12.92 -7.68 8.73
N LEU A 82 -12.64 -6.84 7.73
CA LEU A 82 -11.60 -7.11 6.75
C LEU A 82 -10.20 -7.14 7.40
N THR A 83 -9.92 -6.23 8.32
CA THR A 83 -8.66 -6.20 9.06
C THR A 83 -8.48 -7.47 9.90
N ASP A 84 -9.51 -7.86 10.65
CA ASP A 84 -9.50 -9.09 11.46
C ASP A 84 -9.35 -10.33 10.57
N TRP A 85 -10.02 -10.36 9.42
CA TRP A 85 -9.89 -11.47 8.47
C TRP A 85 -8.48 -11.58 7.89
N LEU A 86 -7.91 -10.48 7.41
CA LEU A 86 -6.58 -10.45 6.81
C LEU A 86 -5.50 -10.79 7.83
N SER A 87 -5.57 -10.21 9.02
CA SER A 87 -4.56 -10.37 10.08
C SER A 87 -4.45 -11.80 10.60
N ARG A 88 -5.55 -12.56 10.66
CA ARG A 88 -5.54 -13.97 11.10
C ARG A 88 -4.63 -14.89 10.28
N SER A 89 -4.36 -14.54 9.03
CA SER A 89 -3.51 -15.34 8.14
C SER A 89 -2.05 -14.86 8.08
N ILE A 90 -1.72 -13.79 8.81
CA ILE A 90 -0.35 -13.28 8.91
C ILE A 90 0.41 -14.08 9.97
N THR A 91 1.51 -14.71 9.56
CA THR A 91 2.41 -15.43 10.48
C THR A 91 3.46 -14.51 11.09
N PRO A 92 4.08 -14.88 12.23
CA PRO A 92 5.23 -14.16 12.78
C PRO A 92 6.38 -14.03 11.78
N GLU A 93 6.66 -15.08 11.01
CA GLU A 93 7.72 -15.11 10.00
C GLU A 93 7.45 -14.11 8.88
N GLN A 94 6.21 -14.04 8.40
CA GLN A 94 5.79 -13.04 7.41
C GLN A 94 5.88 -11.62 7.96
N THR A 95 5.50 -11.42 9.22
CA THR A 95 5.62 -10.12 9.88
C THR A 95 7.06 -9.63 9.86
N ILE A 96 8.03 -10.48 10.23
CA ILE A 96 9.46 -10.15 10.18
C ILE A 96 9.90 -9.88 8.74
N LEU A 97 9.58 -10.78 7.81
CA LEU A 97 9.98 -10.69 6.41
C LEU A 97 9.47 -9.41 5.72
N TRP A 98 8.24 -8.99 6.02
CA TRP A 98 7.59 -7.86 5.36
C TRP A 98 7.90 -6.51 6.00
N SER A 99 8.49 -6.49 7.21
CA SER A 99 8.79 -5.28 8.00
C SER A 99 9.91 -4.39 7.44
N GLN A 100 10.50 -4.72 6.29
CA GLN A 100 11.53 -3.90 5.68
C GLN A 100 11.01 -2.53 5.22
N CYS A 101 11.68 -1.46 5.65
CA CYS A 101 11.22 -0.07 5.53
C CYS A 101 11.64 0.66 4.23
N ASP A 102 12.25 -0.03 3.26
CA ASP A 102 12.66 0.57 1.98
C ASP A 102 11.49 0.65 0.98
N PRO A 103 10.97 1.85 0.67
CA PRO A 103 9.84 1.99 -0.24
C PRO A 103 10.18 1.65 -1.70
N GLN A 104 11.45 1.60 -2.09
CA GLN A 104 11.86 1.16 -3.42
C GLN A 104 11.58 -0.33 -3.65
N VAL A 105 11.66 -1.15 -2.59
CA VAL A 105 11.27 -2.56 -2.67
C VAL A 105 9.77 -2.67 -2.88
N TRP A 106 8.97 -1.92 -2.12
CA TRP A 106 7.51 -1.96 -2.20
C TRP A 106 7.02 -1.55 -3.59
N LEU A 107 7.63 -0.51 -4.16
CA LEU A 107 7.38 -0.04 -5.52
C LEU A 107 7.72 -1.11 -6.56
N ARG A 108 8.89 -1.75 -6.45
CA ARG A 108 9.30 -2.83 -7.37
C ARG A 108 8.34 -4.01 -7.34
N GLU A 109 7.86 -4.39 -6.16
CA GLU A 109 6.83 -5.43 -6.02
C GLU A 109 5.52 -5.05 -6.71
N SER A 110 5.05 -3.80 -6.53
CA SER A 110 3.86 -3.31 -7.23
C SER A 110 4.04 -3.29 -8.75
N ILE A 111 5.21 -2.86 -9.25
CA ILE A 111 5.53 -2.88 -10.69
C ILE A 111 5.55 -4.30 -11.23
N ALA A 112 6.08 -5.27 -10.46
CA ALA A 112 6.09 -6.67 -10.86
C ALA A 112 4.67 -7.23 -10.96
N LEU A 113 3.83 -6.97 -9.95
CA LEU A 113 2.43 -7.39 -9.94
C LEU A 113 1.61 -6.69 -11.04
N ARG A 114 1.86 -5.41 -11.32
CA ARG A 114 1.17 -4.67 -12.38
C ARG A 114 1.24 -5.38 -13.75
N LYS A 115 2.32 -6.11 -14.03
CA LYS A 115 2.49 -6.83 -15.31
C LYS A 115 1.55 -8.03 -15.48
N THR A 116 0.93 -8.51 -14.42
CA THR A 116 0.13 -9.75 -14.43
C THR A 116 -1.37 -9.51 -14.29
N ILE A 117 -1.81 -8.27 -14.10
CA ILE A 117 -3.19 -7.94 -13.71
C ILE A 117 -4.03 -7.37 -14.86
N TYR A 118 -3.43 -7.08 -16.01
CA TYR A 118 -4.18 -6.58 -17.16
C TYR A 118 -5.02 -7.72 -17.75
N PRO A 119 -6.35 -7.56 -17.83
CA PRO A 119 -7.22 -8.65 -18.24
C PRO A 119 -7.17 -8.86 -19.77
N ALA A 120 -7.29 -10.12 -20.18
CA ALA A 120 -7.52 -10.45 -21.60
C ALA A 120 -8.98 -10.17 -22.02
N ASP A 121 -9.94 -10.36 -21.11
CA ASP A 121 -11.35 -10.07 -21.29
C ASP A 121 -11.78 -8.86 -20.43
N PRO A 122 -12.31 -7.77 -21.00
CA PRO A 122 -12.78 -6.62 -20.24
C PRO A 122 -14.06 -6.89 -19.42
N ALA A 123 -14.72 -8.05 -19.54
CA ALA A 123 -15.90 -8.42 -18.76
C ALA A 123 -15.53 -9.06 -17.41
N LEU A 124 -15.06 -8.25 -16.46
CA LEU A 124 -14.58 -8.73 -15.17
C LEU A 124 -15.73 -9.14 -14.24
N SER A 125 -15.57 -10.31 -13.63
CA SER A 125 -16.54 -10.88 -12.69
C SER A 125 -15.84 -11.80 -11.69
N TRP A 126 -16.44 -12.94 -11.35
CA TRP A 126 -15.93 -13.87 -10.34
C TRP A 126 -14.55 -14.45 -10.69
N ASP A 127 -14.30 -14.80 -11.95
CA ASP A 127 -13.03 -15.44 -12.34
C ASP A 127 -11.83 -14.51 -12.12
N TYR A 128 -11.94 -13.26 -12.56
CA TYR A 128 -10.92 -12.24 -12.34
C TYR A 128 -10.72 -11.95 -10.83
N ALA A 129 -11.84 -11.83 -10.10
CA ALA A 129 -11.81 -11.61 -8.65
C ALA A 129 -11.11 -12.75 -7.91
N TYR A 130 -11.34 -13.99 -8.34
CA TYR A 130 -10.74 -15.20 -7.77
C TYR A 130 -9.25 -15.27 -8.09
N GLN A 131 -8.88 -15.05 -9.36
CA GLN A 131 -7.51 -15.10 -9.85
C GLN A 131 -6.59 -14.13 -9.09
N HIS A 132 -7.09 -12.94 -8.75
CA HIS A 132 -6.28 -11.87 -8.14
C HIS A 132 -6.52 -11.67 -6.64
N ARG A 133 -7.30 -12.56 -6.01
CA ARG A 133 -7.71 -12.39 -4.61
C ARG A 133 -6.51 -12.45 -3.67
N THR A 134 -5.64 -13.43 -3.89
CA THR A 134 -4.45 -13.62 -3.05
C THR A 134 -3.51 -12.44 -3.15
N GLU A 135 -3.39 -11.82 -4.32
CA GLU A 135 -2.53 -10.68 -4.55
C GLU A 135 -3.08 -9.43 -3.86
N ILE A 136 -4.37 -9.11 -4.01
CA ILE A 136 -4.94 -7.93 -3.35
C ILE A 136 -4.89 -8.05 -1.82
N ASP A 137 -5.24 -9.22 -1.28
CA ASP A 137 -5.18 -9.48 0.16
C ASP A 137 -3.72 -9.38 0.66
N GLY A 138 -2.78 -9.94 -0.08
CA GLY A 138 -1.35 -9.86 0.22
C GLY A 138 -0.78 -8.43 0.16
N ARG A 139 -1.25 -7.58 -0.76
CA ARG A 139 -0.87 -6.16 -0.81
C ARG A 139 -1.40 -5.40 0.40
N LEU A 140 -2.65 -5.63 0.81
CA LEU A 140 -3.24 -5.01 2.00
C LEU A 140 -2.50 -5.43 3.29
N GLN A 141 -2.19 -6.71 3.44
CA GLN A 141 -1.43 -7.22 4.60
C GLN A 141 -0.03 -6.59 4.69
N ARG A 142 0.71 -6.56 3.57
CA ARG A 142 2.04 -5.95 3.52
C ARG A 142 1.98 -4.46 3.79
N ALA A 143 0.99 -3.75 3.26
CA ALA A 143 0.80 -2.32 3.52
C ALA A 143 0.64 -2.07 5.03
N GLY A 144 -0.23 -2.82 5.71
CA GLY A 144 -0.42 -2.70 7.15
C GLY A 144 0.86 -2.92 7.96
N ILE A 145 1.58 -4.02 7.68
CA ILE A 145 2.86 -4.32 8.37
C ILE A 145 3.90 -3.24 8.10
N ARG A 146 4.02 -2.78 6.85
CA ARG A 146 5.03 -1.78 6.46
C ARG A 146 4.72 -0.40 7.01
N ILE A 147 3.45 -0.02 7.12
CA ILE A 147 3.04 1.20 7.82
C ILE A 147 3.47 1.11 9.29
N ALA A 148 3.17 0.01 9.97
CA ALA A 148 3.55 -0.19 11.37
C ALA A 148 5.08 -0.16 11.55
N ALA A 149 5.83 -0.91 10.75
CA ALA A 149 7.29 -0.94 10.79
C ALA A 149 7.90 0.43 10.49
N TYR A 150 7.39 1.14 9.48
CA TYR A 150 7.89 2.46 9.11
C TYR A 150 7.63 3.50 10.20
N LEU A 151 6.46 3.47 10.85
CA LEU A 151 6.16 4.35 11.98
C LEU A 151 7.01 4.02 13.21
N ASN A 152 7.22 2.73 13.52
CA ASN A 152 8.11 2.32 14.60
C ASN A 152 9.54 2.86 14.36
N TRP A 153 10.10 2.64 13.17
CA TRP A 153 11.40 3.20 12.79
C TRP A 153 11.42 4.74 12.82
N LEU A 154 10.31 5.39 12.49
CA LEU A 154 10.22 6.85 12.48
C LEU A 154 10.33 7.43 13.89
N PHE A 155 9.73 6.76 14.88
CA PHE A 155 9.64 7.17 16.28
C PHE A 155 10.64 6.48 17.21
N GLU A 156 11.43 5.52 16.72
CA GLU A 156 12.53 4.95 17.48
C GLU A 156 13.47 6.08 17.97
N PRO A 157 13.83 6.10 19.27
CA PRO A 157 14.80 7.06 19.77
C PRO A 157 16.10 6.91 18.99
N ALA A 158 16.69 8.02 18.53
CA ALA A 158 18.02 7.98 17.95
C ALA A 158 18.98 7.31 18.95
N ALA A 159 19.76 6.32 18.50
CA ALA A 159 20.76 5.68 19.35
C ALA A 159 21.65 6.77 19.97
N PRO A 160 21.97 6.68 21.28
CA PRO A 160 22.84 7.67 21.91
C PRO A 160 24.15 7.75 21.13
N ALA A 161 24.60 8.98 20.85
CA ALA A 161 25.87 9.19 20.18
C ALA A 161 26.98 8.43 20.92
N PRO A 162 27.92 7.76 20.22
CA PRO A 162 29.00 7.05 20.87
C PRO A 162 29.73 8.01 21.80
N ALA A 163 29.90 7.60 23.07
CA ALA A 163 30.62 8.39 24.05
C ALA A 163 32.01 8.71 23.48
N LYS A 164 32.37 10.00 23.48
CA LYS A 164 33.72 10.43 23.08
C LYS A 164 34.71 9.66 23.97
N ALA A 165 35.55 8.84 23.35
CA ALA A 165 36.66 8.19 24.03
C ALA A 165 37.50 9.27 24.72
N ARG A 166 37.74 9.09 26.01
CA ARG A 166 38.60 9.97 26.83
C ARG A 166 40.06 9.75 26.49
#